data_AF-A0A354XH63-F1
#
_entry.id   AF-A0A354XH63-F1
#
_cell.length_a   1.000
_cell.length_b   1.000
_cell.length_c   1.000
_cell.angle_alpha   90.00
_cell.angle_beta   90.00
_cell.angle_gamma   90.00
#
_symmetry.space_group_name_H-M   'P 1'
#
loop_
_entity.id
_entity.type
_entity.pdbx_description
1 polymer ?
#
loop_
_entity_poly.entity_id
_entity_poly.type
_entity_poly.pdbx_seq_one_letter_code
_entity_poly.pdbx_strand_id
1 'polypeptide(L)'
;MGKTFLGVLGASVLAGSLLVSATAQAEDKVFGWVENAYIEPWGIAVKAKLDSGALTSSLDARDIEMFEKDGEEWVRFRLKLEDQESGDTFSDQIERPLYREQTVRGAGGRDERPVVLMDVCMGDTIYEEQFSLRDREEM
;
A
#
# COMPACT_ATOMS: atom_id res chain seq x y z
N MET A 1 -73.33 27.95 -40.74
CA MET A 1 -73.37 26.88 -41.76
C MET A 1 -72.02 26.17 -41.79
N GLY A 2 -72.02 24.82 -41.75
CA GLY A 2 -70.85 23.93 -41.88
C GLY A 2 -70.17 23.61 -40.54
N LYS A 3 -70.41 22.47 -39.84
CA LYS A 3 -70.05 21.05 -40.15
C LYS A 3 -68.59 20.94 -40.62
N THR A 4 -67.68 20.18 -40.01
CA THR A 4 -67.76 18.78 -39.58
C THR A 4 -66.54 18.37 -38.73
N PHE A 5 -66.74 17.36 -37.89
CA PHE A 5 -65.73 16.56 -37.16
C PHE A 5 -64.66 15.94 -38.08
N LEU A 6 -63.43 15.79 -37.58
CA LEU A 6 -62.67 14.53 -37.68
C LEU A 6 -61.52 14.50 -36.66
N GLY A 7 -61.47 13.44 -35.86
CA GLY A 7 -60.46 13.20 -34.84
C GLY A 7 -59.15 12.65 -35.40
N VAL A 8 -58.10 12.76 -34.60
CA VAL A 8 -56.87 11.97 -34.75
C VAL A 8 -56.48 11.47 -33.36
N LEU A 9 -56.44 10.14 -33.22
CA LEU A 9 -55.85 9.43 -32.10
C LEU A 9 -54.37 9.82 -31.99
N GLY A 10 -53.99 10.50 -30.91
CA GLY A 10 -52.59 10.64 -30.51
C GLY A 10 -52.19 9.43 -29.68
N ALA A 11 -51.44 8.51 -30.27
CA ALA A 11 -50.86 7.36 -29.58
C ALA A 11 -49.81 7.84 -28.55
N SER A 12 -50.06 7.59 -27.27
CA SER A 12 -49.07 7.77 -26.20
C SER A 12 -47.94 6.76 -26.37
N VAL A 13 -46.79 7.22 -26.86
CA VAL A 13 -45.53 6.45 -26.80
C VAL A 13 -44.88 6.75 -25.45
N LEU A 14 -45.16 5.90 -24.46
CA LEU A 14 -44.38 5.84 -23.21
C LEU A 14 -43.01 5.22 -23.55
N ALA A 15 -42.04 6.07 -23.85
CA ALA A 15 -40.64 5.67 -23.96
C ALA A 15 -40.10 5.32 -22.57
N GLY A 16 -40.19 4.05 -22.19
CA GLY A 16 -39.54 3.52 -21.00
C GLY A 16 -38.02 3.48 -21.23
N SER A 17 -37.30 4.44 -20.66
CA SER A 17 -35.84 4.43 -20.59
C SER A 17 -35.37 3.33 -19.64
N LEU A 18 -34.88 2.22 -20.21
CA LEU A 18 -34.15 1.18 -19.49
C LEU A 18 -32.79 1.76 -19.05
N LEU A 19 -32.68 2.08 -17.76
CA LEU A 19 -31.39 2.33 -17.13
C LEU A 19 -30.67 0.99 -16.95
N VAL A 20 -29.74 0.69 -17.86
CA VAL A 20 -28.77 -0.38 -17.67
C VAL A 20 -27.71 0.16 -16.70
N SER A 21 -27.81 -0.25 -15.44
CA SER A 21 -26.72 -0.06 -14.48
C SER A 21 -25.59 -1.04 -14.84
N ALA A 22 -24.53 -0.52 -15.45
CA ALA A 22 -23.28 -1.28 -15.61
C ALA A 22 -22.62 -1.38 -14.23
N THR A 23 -22.58 -2.59 -13.66
CA THR A 23 -21.72 -2.88 -12.51
C THR A 23 -20.29 -2.94 -13.01
N ALA A 24 -19.48 -1.93 -12.69
CA ALA A 24 -18.04 -2.03 -12.86
C ALA A 24 -17.54 -3.11 -11.88
N GLN A 25 -17.19 -4.28 -12.41
CA GLN A 25 -16.54 -5.33 -11.64
C GLN A 25 -15.10 -4.86 -11.42
N ALA A 26 -14.70 -4.64 -10.17
CA ALA A 26 -13.31 -4.35 -9.86
C ALA A 26 -12.48 -5.57 -10.28
N GLU A 27 -11.58 -5.39 -11.23
CA GLU A 27 -10.64 -6.45 -11.60
C GLU A 27 -9.64 -6.62 -10.46
N ASP A 28 -9.40 -7.87 -10.05
CA ASP A 28 -8.40 -8.16 -9.03
C ASP A 28 -7.02 -7.77 -9.55
N LYS A 29 -6.30 -6.96 -8.78
CA LYS A 29 -4.96 -6.52 -9.14
C LYS A 29 -3.97 -7.65 -8.89
N VAL A 30 -3.51 -8.28 -9.96
CA VAL A 30 -2.52 -9.36 -9.90
C VAL A 30 -1.13 -8.78 -10.05
N PHE A 31 -0.27 -9.07 -9.07
CA PHE A 31 1.14 -8.71 -9.08
C PHE A 31 2.01 -9.96 -9.26
N GLY A 32 3.21 -9.76 -9.79
CA GLY A 32 4.27 -10.75 -9.83
C GLY A 32 4.89 -10.99 -8.45
N TRP A 33 5.83 -11.94 -8.39
CA TRP A 33 6.50 -12.29 -7.14
C TRP A 33 7.46 -11.19 -6.64
N VAL A 34 8.04 -10.43 -7.57
CA VAL A 34 8.87 -9.26 -7.29
C VAL A 34 8.34 -8.11 -8.11
N GLU A 35 8.05 -7.00 -7.44
CA GLU A 35 7.50 -5.79 -8.05
C GLU A 35 8.34 -4.58 -7.67
N ASN A 36 8.25 -3.54 -8.49
CA ASN A 36 8.72 -2.21 -8.08
C ASN A 36 7.69 -1.60 -7.13
N ALA A 37 8.16 -1.08 -6.01
CA ALA A 37 7.38 -0.31 -5.06
C ALA A 37 8.15 0.96 -4.70
N TYR A 38 7.46 1.99 -4.22
CA TYR A 38 8.10 3.24 -3.81
C TYR A 38 7.93 3.45 -2.32
N ILE A 39 9.02 3.79 -1.64
CA ILE A 39 8.99 4.15 -0.21
C ILE A 39 8.65 5.63 -0.09
N GLU A 40 7.50 5.92 0.51
CA GLU A 40 6.99 7.27 0.70
C GLU A 40 7.47 7.89 2.03
N PRO A 41 7.65 9.22 2.11
CA PRO A 41 7.41 10.22 1.07
C PRO A 41 8.64 10.48 0.16
N TRP A 42 9.69 9.67 0.26
CA TRP A 42 10.95 9.92 -0.44
C TRP A 42 10.92 9.52 -1.91
N GLY A 43 9.91 8.76 -2.35
CA GLY A 43 9.75 8.33 -3.73
C GLY A 43 10.83 7.35 -4.21
N ILE A 44 11.45 6.62 -3.27
CA ILE A 44 12.59 5.74 -3.59
C ILE A 44 12.06 4.43 -4.17
N ALA A 45 12.46 4.12 -5.40
CA ALA A 45 12.08 2.86 -6.05
C ALA A 45 12.86 1.68 -5.46
N VAL A 46 12.15 0.65 -4.97
CA VAL A 46 12.72 -0.58 -4.40
C VAL A 46 12.10 -1.81 -5.04
N LYS A 47 12.86 -2.92 -5.06
CA LYS A 47 12.32 -4.25 -5.38
C LYS A 47 11.65 -4.83 -4.14
N ALA A 48 10.33 -4.94 -4.17
CA ALA A 48 9.54 -5.57 -3.13
C ALA A 48 9.22 -7.03 -3.51
N LYS A 49 9.53 -7.97 -2.61
CA LYS A 49 9.10 -9.36 -2.74
C LYS A 49 7.70 -9.52 -2.14
N LEU A 50 6.73 -9.93 -2.93
CA LEU A 50 5.39 -10.26 -2.45
C LEU A 50 5.37 -11.69 -1.91
N ASP A 51 5.42 -11.81 -0.59
CA ASP A 51 5.54 -13.08 0.13
C ASP A 51 4.26 -13.42 0.88
N SER A 52 3.35 -14.16 0.23
CA SER A 52 2.09 -14.60 0.85
C SER A 52 2.29 -15.53 2.05
N GLY A 53 3.51 -16.00 2.31
CA GLY A 53 3.86 -16.77 3.50
C GLY A 53 4.15 -15.93 4.74
N ALA A 54 4.23 -14.61 4.61
CA ALA A 54 4.53 -13.69 5.70
C ALA A 54 3.33 -12.79 6.03
N LEU A 55 2.93 -12.77 7.31
CA LEU A 55 1.84 -11.90 7.78
C LEU A 55 2.26 -10.42 7.91
N THR A 56 3.55 -10.16 8.14
CA THR A 56 4.09 -8.80 8.35
C THR A 56 5.26 -8.59 7.41
N SER A 57 5.28 -7.42 6.76
CA SER A 57 6.41 -7.01 5.92
C SER A 57 7.69 -6.92 6.75
N SER A 58 8.84 -7.13 6.11
CA SER A 58 10.15 -6.99 6.77
C SER A 58 10.99 -6.02 5.96
N LEU A 59 11.53 -5.01 6.64
CA LEU A 59 12.37 -3.99 6.07
C LEU A 59 13.79 -4.12 6.61
N ASP A 60 14.76 -4.06 5.73
CA ASP A 60 16.17 -3.94 6.12
C ASP A 60 16.42 -2.54 6.68
N ALA A 61 16.92 -2.47 7.91
CA ALA A 61 17.15 -1.21 8.61
C ALA A 61 18.40 -1.33 9.50
N ARG A 62 19.20 -0.27 9.53
CA ARG A 62 20.44 -0.16 10.31
C ARG A 62 20.22 0.72 11.54
N ASP A 63 21.14 0.66 12.50
CA ASP A 63 21.17 1.57 13.66
C ASP A 63 19.81 1.65 14.39
N ILE A 64 19.13 0.52 14.57
CA ILE A 64 17.79 0.48 15.16
C ILE A 64 17.88 0.75 16.67
N GLU A 65 17.27 1.84 17.12
CA GLU A 65 17.25 2.29 18.51
C GLU A 65 15.80 2.61 18.94
N MET A 66 15.37 2.08 20.08
CA MET A 66 14.10 2.46 20.71
C MET A 66 14.34 3.58 21.73
N PHE A 67 13.48 4.59 21.76
CA PHE A 67 13.60 5.73 22.66
C PHE A 67 12.22 6.30 23.02
N GLU A 68 12.14 7.05 24.12
CA GLU A 68 10.93 7.75 24.52
C GLU A 68 10.92 9.18 23.97
N LYS A 69 9.80 9.61 23.39
CA LYS A 69 9.58 10.96 22.88
C LYS A 69 8.17 11.40 23.24
N ASP A 70 8.05 12.50 23.97
CA ASP A 70 6.77 13.07 24.42
C ASP A 70 5.87 12.06 25.18
N GLY A 71 6.48 11.09 25.88
CA GLY A 71 5.79 10.05 26.65
C GLY A 71 5.32 8.84 25.83
N GLU A 72 5.72 8.74 24.55
CA GLU A 72 5.43 7.62 23.66
C GLU A 72 6.72 6.87 23.30
N GLU A 73 6.62 5.57 23.01
CA GLU A 73 7.76 4.78 22.51
C GLU A 73 7.94 4.99 21.00
N TRP A 74 9.16 5.29 20.61
CA TRP A 74 9.57 5.57 19.24
C TRP A 74 10.74 4.68 18.84
N VAL A 75 10.90 4.51 17.54
CA VAL A 75 11.99 3.77 16.94
C VAL A 75 12.70 4.69 15.96
N ARG A 76 14.00 4.85 16.16
CA ARG A 76 14.93 5.50 15.24
C ARG A 76 15.70 4.43 14.50
N PHE A 77 15.83 4.58 13.18
CA PHE A 77 16.57 3.63 12.35
C PHE A 77 17.08 4.32 11.09
N ARG A 78 18.08 3.74 10.45
CA ARG A 78 18.61 4.21 9.17
C ARG A 78 18.13 3.31 8.05
N LEU A 79 17.44 3.91 7.06
CA LEU A 79 17.19 3.24 5.79
C LEU A 79 18.35 3.51 4.85
N LYS A 80 18.88 2.44 4.27
CA LYS A 80 19.90 2.49 3.23
C LYS A 80 19.39 1.68 2.04
N LEU A 81 18.93 2.38 1.02
CA LEU A 81 18.26 1.80 -0.14
C LEU A 81 18.99 2.24 -1.41
N GLU A 82 19.15 1.33 -2.36
CA GLU A 82 19.54 1.68 -3.73
C GLU A 82 18.27 1.93 -4.54
N ASP A 83 18.10 3.15 -5.01
CA ASP A 83 16.99 3.51 -5.89
C ASP A 83 17.12 2.76 -7.21
N GLN A 84 16.12 1.95 -7.54
CA GLN A 84 16.15 1.09 -8.73
C GLN A 84 15.93 1.85 -10.04
N GLU A 85 15.45 3.10 -10.00
CA GLU A 85 15.29 3.97 -11.16
C GLU A 85 16.54 4.84 -11.41
N SER A 86 17.03 5.53 -10.37
CA SER A 86 18.17 6.44 -10.53
C SER A 86 19.52 5.76 -10.37
N GLY A 87 19.58 4.65 -9.63
CA GLY A 87 20.82 3.99 -9.20
C GLY A 87 21.52 4.69 -8.02
N ASP A 88 20.95 5.76 -7.48
CA ASP A 88 21.52 6.47 -6.34
C ASP A 88 21.27 5.71 -5.03
N THR A 89 22.18 5.87 -4.08
CA THR A 89 21.96 5.36 -2.72
C THR A 89 21.25 6.42 -1.88
N PHE A 90 20.03 6.12 -1.47
CA PHE A 90 19.37 6.82 -0.38
C PHE A 90 19.93 6.31 0.96
N SER A 91 20.32 7.23 1.83
CA SER A 91 20.63 6.90 3.22
C SER A 91 20.19 8.01 4.15
N ASP A 92 19.16 7.73 4.95
CA ASP A 92 18.63 8.69 5.90
C ASP A 92 18.19 8.04 7.21
N GLN A 93 18.19 8.84 8.27
CA GLN A 93 17.74 8.45 9.59
C GLN A 93 16.28 8.84 9.77
N ILE A 94 15.45 7.86 10.12
CA ILE A 94 14.01 8.00 10.21
C ILE A 94 13.59 7.69 11.64
N GLU A 95 12.60 8.44 12.12
CA GLU A 95 11.93 8.18 13.39
C GLU A 95 10.46 7.89 13.14
N ARG A 96 9.94 6.83 13.77
CA ARG A 96 8.52 6.48 13.75
C ARG A 96 8.07 6.03 15.14
N PRO A 97 6.81 6.26 15.53
CA PRO A 97 6.25 5.63 16.72
C PRO A 97 6.37 4.10 16.63
N LEU A 98 6.67 3.45 17.76
CA LEU A 98 6.62 1.99 17.85
C LEU A 98 5.15 1.56 17.71
N TYR A 99 4.85 0.78 16.68
CA TYR A 99 3.50 0.25 16.49
C TYR A 99 3.25 -0.98 17.39
N ARG A 100 4.22 -1.89 17.43
CA ARG A 100 4.26 -3.04 18.35
C ARG A 100 5.64 -3.71 18.30
N GLU A 101 5.90 -4.57 19.25
CA GLU A 101 7.00 -5.54 19.15
C GLU A 101 6.53 -6.84 18.46
N GLN A 102 7.45 -7.47 17.73
CA GLN A 102 7.23 -8.76 17.09
C GLN A 102 8.34 -9.75 17.43
N THR A 103 7.95 -10.87 18.04
CA THR A 103 8.83 -12.02 18.18
C THR A 103 8.80 -12.88 16.92
N VAL A 104 9.93 -12.99 16.23
CA VAL A 104 10.14 -13.93 15.12
C VAL A 104 10.92 -15.15 15.63
N ARG A 105 10.43 -16.36 15.31
CA ARG A 105 11.07 -17.62 15.70
C ARG A 105 11.45 -18.43 14.47
N GLY A 106 12.66 -18.97 14.46
CA GLY A 106 13.15 -19.82 13.37
C GLY A 106 14.32 -20.69 13.79
N ALA A 107 14.98 -21.31 12.81
CA ALA A 107 16.13 -22.17 13.05
C ALA A 107 17.30 -21.45 13.77
N GLY A 108 17.43 -20.13 13.57
CA GLY A 108 18.41 -19.28 14.24
C GLY A 108 18.02 -18.81 15.64
N GLY A 109 16.88 -19.25 16.19
CA GLY A 109 16.42 -18.87 17.53
C GLY A 109 15.26 -17.87 17.50
N ARG A 110 15.27 -16.97 18.49
CA ARG A 110 14.24 -15.96 18.74
C ARG A 110 14.83 -14.57 18.48
N ASP A 111 14.09 -13.76 17.72
CA ASP A 111 14.49 -12.42 17.30
C ASP A 111 13.33 -11.46 17.62
N GLU A 112 13.57 -10.45 18.45
CA GLU A 112 12.56 -9.43 18.79
C GLU A 112 12.78 -8.21 17.91
N ARG A 113 11.71 -7.81 17.21
CA ARG A 113 11.79 -6.74 16.21
C ARG A 113 10.77 -5.65 16.49
N PRO A 114 11.17 -4.37 16.49
CA PRO A 114 10.22 -3.29 16.47
C PRO A 114 9.47 -3.30 15.13
N VAL A 115 8.17 -3.02 15.19
CA VAL A 115 7.31 -2.83 14.03
C VAL A 115 6.90 -1.36 13.97
N VAL A 116 7.02 -0.77 12.79
CA VAL A 116 6.62 0.61 12.51
C VAL A 116 5.62 0.64 11.35
N LEU A 117 4.85 1.73 11.26
CA LEU A 117 4.00 2.00 10.10
C LEU A 117 4.76 2.86 9.08
N MET A 118 4.72 2.42 7.82
CA MET A 118 5.34 3.12 6.68
C MET A 118 4.39 3.08 5.49
N ASP A 119 4.48 4.12 4.67
CA ASP A 119 3.72 4.21 3.42
C ASP A 119 4.54 3.62 2.28
N VAL A 120 3.91 2.75 1.51
CA VAL A 120 4.48 2.16 0.29
C VAL A 120 3.52 2.31 -0.87
N CYS A 121 4.00 2.83 -1.99
CA CYS A 121 3.24 2.89 -3.23
C CYS A 121 3.51 1.64 -4.07
N MET A 122 2.45 0.97 -4.53
CA MET A 122 2.54 -0.20 -5.40
C MET A 122 1.49 -0.13 -6.53
N GLY A 123 1.98 -0.01 -7.76
CA GLY A 123 1.14 0.37 -8.90
C GLY A 123 0.62 1.80 -8.74
N ASP A 124 -0.70 1.98 -8.59
CA ASP A 124 -1.39 3.26 -8.44
C ASP A 124 -2.00 3.47 -7.05
N THR A 125 -1.61 2.65 -6.06
CA THR A 125 -2.15 2.67 -4.71
C THR A 125 -1.06 2.86 -3.67
N ILE A 126 -1.29 3.77 -2.71
CA ILE A 126 -0.46 3.92 -1.51
C ILE A 126 -1.09 3.10 -0.39
N TYR A 127 -0.28 2.28 0.27
CA TYR A 127 -0.65 1.45 1.41
C TYR A 127 0.13 1.89 2.64
N GLU A 128 -0.57 2.14 3.75
CA GLU A 128 0.07 2.23 5.07
C GLU A 128 0.21 0.80 5.61
N GLU A 129 1.44 0.33 5.78
CA GLU A 129 1.73 -1.07 6.12
C GLU A 129 2.66 -1.23 7.32
N GLN A 130 2.56 -2.40 7.95
CA GLN A 130 3.41 -2.77 9.07
C GLN A 130 4.74 -3.36 8.60
N PHE A 131 5.85 -2.72 8.97
CA PHE A 131 7.19 -3.20 8.69
C PHE A 131 7.91 -3.59 9.97
N SER A 132 8.23 -4.88 10.09
CA SER A 132 9.21 -5.38 11.06
C SER A 132 10.62 -4.96 10.64
N LEU A 133 11.30 -4.21 11.50
CA LEU A 133 12.65 -3.73 11.23
C LEU A 133 13.66 -4.80 11.63
N ARG A 134 14.64 -5.04 10.77
CA ARG A 134 15.71 -6.00 11.05
C ARG A 134 17.01 -5.54 10.40
N ASP A 135 18.09 -5.64 11.14
CA ASP A 135 19.43 -5.49 10.57
C ASP A 135 19.84 -6.78 9.85
N ARG A 136 20.06 -6.65 8.53
CA ARG A 136 20.54 -7.73 7.66
C ARG A 136 21.91 -7.44 7.06
N GLU A 137 22.76 -6.61 7.67
CA GLU A 137 24.07 -6.24 7.10
C GLU A 137 24.96 -7.46 6.81
N GLU A 138 24.88 -8.48 7.67
CA GLU A 138 25.69 -9.69 7.54
C GLU A 138 25.04 -10.82 6.69
N MET A 139 24.02 -10.50 5.89
CA MET A 139 23.35 -11.45 4.98
C MET A 139 23.63 -11.14 3.52
#